data_AF-A0A3N2DKN3-F1
#
_entry.id   AF-A0A3N2DKN3-F1
#
_cell.length_a   1.000
_cell.length_b   1.000
_cell.length_c   1.000
_cell.angle_alpha   90.00
_cell.angle_beta   90.00
_cell.angle_gamma   90.00
#
_symmetry.space_group_name_H-M   'P 1'
#
loop_
_entity.id
_entity.type
_entity.pdbx_description
1 polymer ?
#
loop_
_entity_poly.entity_id
_entity_poly.type
_entity_poly.pdbx_seq_one_letter_code
_entity_poly.pdbx_strand_id
1 'polypeptide(L)' 'MNNKSIGGTLYISLLLVGMGVLFICFEEIFYQRIDDNGVLHESLFLPLGAGTFTIGFVLLVVSIAIKLIKRKKKP' A
#
# COMPACT_ATOMS: atom_id res chain seq x y z
N MET A 1 -20.36 -13.29 -8.88
CA MET A 1 -19.35 -12.67 -7.97
C MET A 1 -19.97 -11.48 -7.25
N ASN A 2 -20.33 -11.68 -5.98
CA ASN A 2 -21.18 -10.80 -5.15
C ASN A 2 -20.58 -9.38 -5.01
N ASN A 3 -21.38 -8.32 -5.19
CA ASN A 3 -20.92 -6.92 -5.10
C ASN A 3 -20.31 -6.59 -3.72
N LYS A 4 -20.71 -7.33 -2.68
CA LYS A 4 -20.16 -7.26 -1.32
C LYS A 4 -18.66 -7.59 -1.25
N SER A 5 -18.17 -8.50 -2.10
CA SER A 5 -16.77 -8.96 -2.09
C SER A 5 -15.80 -7.89 -2.62
N ILE A 6 -16.19 -7.11 -3.64
CA ILE A 6 -15.34 -6.05 -4.21
C ILE A 6 -15.14 -4.89 -3.23
N GLY A 7 -16.18 -4.54 -2.46
CA GLY A 7 -16.08 -3.49 -1.44
C GLY A 7 -15.08 -3.85 -0.34
N GLY A 8 -15.10 -5.11 0.13
CA GLY A 8 -14.13 -5.62 1.10
C GLY A 8 -12.70 -5.60 0.56
N THR A 9 -12.48 -6.04 -0.68
CA THR A 9 -11.15 -6.00 -1.32
C THR A 9 -10.64 -4.55 -1.47
N LEU A 10 -11.51 -3.61 -1.86
CA LEU A 10 -11.14 -2.19 -1.94
C LEU A 10 -10.72 -1.63 -0.58
N TYR A 11 -11.47 -1.94 0.47
CA TYR A 11 -11.14 -1.53 1.84
C TYR A 11 -9.79 -2.08 2.29
N ILE A 12 -9.55 -3.38 2.12
CA ILE A 12 -8.28 -4.03 2.46
C ILE A 12 -7.12 -3.40 1.66
N SER A 13 -7.31 -3.18 0.35
CA SER A 13 -6.28 -2.57 -0.49
C SER A 13 -5.91 -1.15 -0.03
N LEU A 14 -6.90 -0.36 0.39
CA LEU A 14 -6.66 0.98 0.91
C LEU A 14 -5.91 0.96 2.24
N LEU A 15 -6.23 0.02 3.13
CA LEU A 15 -5.48 -0.18 4.38
C LEU A 15 -4.02 -0.58 4.11
N LEU A 16 -3.77 -1.50 3.16
CA LEU A 16 -2.41 -1.89 2.80
C LEU A 16 -1.59 -0.73 2.23
N VAL A 17 -2.20 0.07 1.34
CA VAL A 17 -1.55 1.28 0.80
C VAL A 17 -1.24 2.27 1.92
N GLY A 18 -2.20 2.55 2.80
CA GLY A 18 -2.01 3.45 3.93
C GLY A 18 -0.90 2.97 4.88
N MET A 19 -0.88 1.67 5.18
CA MET A 19 0.17 1.04 6.00
C MET A 19 1.56 1.18 5.35
N GLY A 20 1.65 0.95 4.04
CA GLY A 20 2.92 1.09 3.31
C GLY A 20 3.44 2.52 3.32
N VAL A 21 2.55 3.51 3.13
CA VAL A 21 2.91 4.94 3.26
C VAL A 21 3.40 5.25 4.68
N LEU A 22 2.72 4.75 5.73
CA LEU A 22 3.14 4.98 7.11
C LEU A 22 4.54 4.42 7.39
N PHE A 23 4.85 3.22 6.92
CA PHE A 23 6.20 2.64 7.07
C PHE A 23 7.26 3.43 6.30
N ILE A 24 6.96 3.88 5.08
CA ILE A 24 7.90 4.74 4.33
C ILE A 24 8.14 6.07 5.07
N CYS A 25 7.09 6.68 5.63
CA CYS A 25 7.26 7.90 6.44
C CYS A 25 8.06 7.64 7.72
N PHE A 26 7.88 6.49 8.38
CA PHE A 26 8.66 6.13 9.56
C PHE A 26 10.13 5.89 9.23
N GLU A 27 10.46 5.34 8.06
CA GLU A 27 11.83 5.28 7.58
C GLU A 27 12.48 6.68 7.56
N GLU A 28 11.80 7.65 6.96
CA GLU A 28 12.29 9.02 6.85
C GLU A 28 12.43 9.71 8.22
N ILE A 29 11.46 9.50 9.11
CA ILE A 29 11.45 10.13 10.44
C ILE A 29 12.54 9.55 11.35
N PHE A 30 12.73 8.23 11.34
CA PHE A 30 13.54 7.54 12.35
C PHE A 30 14.91 7.05 11.84
N TYR A 31 15.07 6.80 10.54
CA TYR A 31 16.20 6.02 10.01
C TYR A 31 17.00 6.71 8.89
N GLN A 32 16.47 7.74 8.23
CA GLN A 32 17.21 8.47 7.19
C GLN A 32 18.29 9.44 7.70
N ARG A 33 18.53 9.51 9.01
CA ARG A 33 19.64 10.30 9.57
C ARG A 33 20.88 9.43 9.76
N ILE A 34 21.98 9.89 9.19
CA ILE A 34 23.32 9.39 9.49
C ILE A 34 23.58 9.69 10.97
N ASP A 35 23.99 8.67 11.72
CA ASP A 35 24.32 8.84 13.14
C ASP A 35 25.61 9.65 13.33
N ASP A 36 25.93 10.02 14.57
CA ASP A 36 27.14 10.77 14.90
C ASP A 36 28.44 10.02 14.54
N ASN A 37 28.36 8.72 14.23
CA ASN A 37 29.48 7.86 13.82
C ASN A 37 29.56 7.68 12.29
N GLY A 38 28.69 8.34 11.52
CA GLY A 38 28.66 8.20 10.06
C GLY A 38 27.96 6.94 9.56
N VAL A 39 27.24 6.21 10.41
CA VAL A 39 26.57 4.94 10.09
C VAL A 39 25.12 5.20 9.71
N LEU A 40 24.70 4.61 8.59
CA LEU A 40 23.30 4.54 8.19
C LEU A 40 22.65 3.37 8.94
N HIS A 41 21.62 3.64 9.75
CA HIS A 41 20.87 2.56 10.37
C HIS A 41 20.01 1.84 9.33
N GLU A 42 20.28 0.55 9.13
CA GLU A 42 19.38 -0.29 8.35
C GLU A 42 18.07 -0.52 9.11
N SER A 43 16.97 -0.39 8.39
CA SER A 43 15.63 -0.52 8.92
C SER A 43 14.80 -1.44 8.04
N LEU A 44 13.87 -2.16 8.69
CA LEU A 44 12.87 -2.97 7.98
C LEU A 44 11.67 -2.13 7.51
N PHE A 45 11.57 -0.86 7.90
CA PHE A 45 10.44 0.00 7.54
C PHE A 45 10.40 0.27 6.03
N LEU A 46 11.53 0.56 5.38
CA LEU A 46 11.56 0.73 3.92
C LEU A 46 11.15 -0.53 3.14
N PRO A 47 11.73 -1.74 3.35
CA PRO A 47 11.32 -2.92 2.61
C PRO A 47 9.88 -3.36 2.93
N LEU A 48 9.43 -3.26 4.18
CA LEU A 48 8.04 -3.56 4.56
C LEU A 48 7.07 -2.51 3.97
N GLY A 49 7.43 -1.24 4.00
CA GLY A 49 6.65 -0.14 3.44
C GLY A 49 6.50 -0.27 1.94
N ALA A 50 7.59 -0.48 1.21
CA ALA A 50 7.57 -0.70 -0.23
C ALA A 50 6.76 -1.97 -0.60
N GLY A 51 6.94 -3.07 0.13
CA GLY A 51 6.22 -4.31 -0.11
C GLY A 51 4.71 -4.17 0.09
N THR A 52 4.30 -3.66 1.26
CA THR A 52 2.88 -3.47 1.60
C THR A 52 2.21 -2.43 0.71
N PHE A 53 2.90 -1.33 0.38
CA PHE A 53 2.42 -0.33 -0.57
C PHE A 53 2.21 -0.93 -1.96
N THR A 54 3.19 -1.68 -2.48
CA THR A 54 3.11 -2.26 -3.83
C THR A 54 1.97 -3.26 -3.93
N ILE A 55 1.84 -4.18 -2.97
CA ILE A 55 0.74 -5.16 -2.94
C ILE A 55 -0.62 -4.45 -2.84
N GLY A 56 -0.74 -3.49 -1.92
CA GLY A 56 -1.95 -2.70 -1.74
C GLY A 56 -2.34 -1.94 -3.01
N PHE A 57 -1.37 -1.30 -3.66
CA PHE A 57 -1.58 -0.50 -4.86
C PHE A 57 -2.04 -1.37 -6.04
N VAL A 58 -1.40 -2.52 -6.27
CA VAL A 58 -1.81 -3.46 -7.32
C VAL A 58 -3.24 -3.96 -7.09
N LEU A 59 -3.57 -4.36 -5.86
CA LEU A 59 -4.93 -4.80 -5.52
C LEU A 59 -5.97 -3.69 -5.72
N LEU A 60 -5.62 -2.45 -5.37
CA LEU A 60 -6.49 -1.29 -5.52
C LEU A 60 -6.77 -1.01 -7.00
N VAL A 61 -5.72 -0.97 -7.85
CA VAL A 61 -5.85 -0.76 -9.30
C VAL A 61 -6.70 -1.86 -9.95
N VAL A 62 -6.42 -3.14 -9.64
CA VAL A 62 -7.17 -4.27 -10.19
C VAL A 62 -8.64 -4.21 -9.74
N SER A 63 -8.90 -3.92 -8.48
CA SER A 63 -10.27 -3.84 -7.94
C SER A 63 -11.07 -2.69 -8.57
N ILE A 64 -10.43 -1.53 -8.78
CA ILE A 64 -11.05 -0.39 -9.48
C ILE A 64 -11.32 -0.74 -10.95
N ALA A 65 -10.36 -1.34 -11.66
CA ALA A 65 -10.53 -1.76 -13.04
C ALA A 65 -11.71 -2.73 -13.20
N ILE A 66 -11.80 -3.75 -12.34
CA ILE A 66 -12.93 -4.69 -12.33
C ILE A 66 -14.25 -3.97 -12.06
N LYS A 67 -14.28 -3.04 -11.10
CA LYS A 67 -15.49 -2.26 -10.77
C LYS A 67 -15.93 -1.39 -11.95
N LEU A 68 -15.00 -0.76 -12.66
CA LEU A 68 -15.29 0.06 -13.85
C LEU A 68 -15.83 -0.79 -15.00
N ILE A 69 -15.22 -1.94 -15.29
CA ILE A 69 -15.68 -2.87 -16.33
C ILE A 69 -17.09 -3.36 -16.03
N LYS A 70 -17.38 -3.74 -14.78
CA LYS A 70 -18.73 -4.16 -14.36
C LYS A 70 -19.75 -3.02 -14.47
N ARG A 71 -19.36 -1.78 -14.16
CA ARG A 71 -20.23 -0.61 -14.28
C ARG A 71 -20.62 -0.33 -15.73
N LYS A 72 -19.69 -0.50 -16.68
CA LYS A 72 -19.96 -0.35 -18.12
C LYS A 72 -20.82 -1.49 -18.71
N LYS A 73 -20.83 -2.68 -18.10
CA LYS A 73 -21.61 -3.84 -18.56
C LYS A 73 -23.05 -3.88 -18.05
N LYS A 74 -23.47 -2.92 -17.22
CA LYS A 74 -24.84 -2.83 -16.71
C LYS A 74 -25.64 -1.92 -17.67
N PRO A 75 -26.61 -2.45 -18.43
CA PRO A 75 -27.45 -1.62 -19.32
C PRO A 75 -28.26 -0.60 -18.52
#